data_AF-A0A9W9DBA1-F1
#
_entry.id   AF-A0A9W9DBA1-F1
#
_cell.length_a   1.000
_cell.length_b   1.000
_cell.length_c   1.000
_cell.angle_alpha   90.00
_cell.angle_beta   90.00
_cell.angle_gamma   90.00
#
_symmetry.space_group_name_H-M   'P 1'
#
loop_
_entity.id
_entity.type
_entity.pdbx_description
1 polymer ?
#
loop_
_entity_poly.entity_id
_entity_poly.type
_entity_poly.pdbx_seq_one_letter_code
_entity_poly.pdbx_strand_id
1 'polypeptide(L)'
;MASSACYNFIVFGEPGVGKTCFVDQYSFSKSFVAYNPDDSVGMHEISIDGRSVKMTLMDLSTSFLEPENAAEYPEWAEKMLKEADGIVLLYNVTNLESFEYITRQAYDFLWRCRRLGKKTVDGVPGDERQSFGCVLAGNKLDLVNAKSDARTVDQFLAEDWAYTQGFRSIELNSLARSGPEQALKLLVKNVWKLEQLGLMKLKENVQQAGSTGAKGTGSSIRLTVRDALRTTASRWKSSQIS
;
A
#
# COMPACT_ATOMS: atom_id res chain seq x y z
N MET A 1 14.35 23.73 2.91
CA MET A 1 12.89 23.48 2.96
C MET A 1 12.71 21.96 3.08
N ALA A 2 12.17 21.48 4.20
CA ALA A 2 11.95 20.05 4.41
C ALA A 2 10.84 19.58 3.46
N SER A 3 11.11 18.56 2.64
CA SER A 3 10.10 17.93 1.81
C SER A 3 9.13 17.20 2.73
N SER A 4 7.91 17.71 2.90
CA SER A 4 6.80 16.94 3.47
C SER A 4 6.61 15.73 2.54
N ALA A 5 6.91 14.52 3.03
CA ALA A 5 6.78 13.32 2.22
C ALA A 5 5.30 13.17 1.80
N CYS A 6 5.04 13.24 0.50
CA CYS A 6 3.75 12.90 -0.07
C CYS A 6 3.77 11.40 -0.40
N TYR A 7 2.81 10.65 0.15
CA TYR A 7 2.68 9.21 -0.09
C TYR A 7 1.74 8.94 -1.27
N ASN A 8 2.09 7.98 -2.11
CA ASN A 8 1.24 7.55 -3.22
C ASN A 8 0.48 6.28 -2.84
N PHE A 9 -0.85 6.39 -2.65
CA PHE A 9 -1.70 5.26 -2.28
C PHE A 9 -2.62 4.83 -3.41
N ILE A 10 -2.79 3.52 -3.55
CA ILE A 10 -3.68 2.90 -4.53
C ILE A 10 -4.75 2.10 -3.80
N VAL A 11 -6.01 2.29 -4.20
CA VAL A 11 -7.13 1.44 -3.84
C VAL A 11 -7.32 0.42 -4.96
N PHE A 12 -7.09 -0.86 -4.63
CA PHE A 12 -7.00 -1.95 -5.59
C PHE A 12 -8.04 -3.04 -5.28
N GLY A 13 -8.75 -3.52 -6.30
CA GLY A 13 -9.82 -4.52 -6.12
C GLY A 13 -10.70 -4.70 -7.35
N GLU A 14 -11.62 -5.65 -7.29
CA GLU A 14 -12.52 -5.97 -8.40
C GLU A 14 -13.53 -4.87 -8.75
N PRO A 15 -14.06 -4.86 -9.98
CA PRO A 15 -15.24 -4.06 -10.31
C PRO A 15 -16.38 -4.25 -9.29
N GLY A 16 -17.08 -3.16 -8.95
CA GLY A 16 -18.27 -3.24 -8.11
C GLY A 16 -18.03 -3.42 -6.60
N VAL A 17 -16.80 -3.60 -6.12
CA VAL A 17 -16.49 -3.68 -4.66
C VAL A 17 -16.60 -2.33 -3.94
N GLY A 18 -16.64 -1.21 -4.69
CA GLY A 18 -16.84 0.13 -4.16
C GLY A 18 -15.58 0.98 -3.99
N LYS A 19 -14.56 0.78 -4.84
CA LYS A 19 -13.32 1.57 -4.86
C LYS A 19 -13.55 3.04 -5.19
N THR A 20 -14.29 3.35 -6.24
CA THR A 20 -14.64 4.72 -6.62
C THR A 20 -15.41 5.42 -5.50
N CYS A 21 -16.36 4.72 -4.87
CA CYS A 21 -17.06 5.23 -3.69
C CYS A 21 -16.11 5.47 -2.51
N PHE A 22 -15.12 4.60 -2.28
CA PHE A 22 -14.10 4.79 -1.24
C PHE A 22 -13.28 6.07 -1.50
N VAL A 23 -12.79 6.24 -2.73
CA VAL A 23 -11.97 7.38 -3.13
C VAL A 23 -12.80 8.66 -3.09
N ASP A 24 -13.95 8.70 -3.75
CA ASP A 24 -14.82 9.88 -3.80
C ASP A 24 -15.29 10.30 -2.40
N GLN A 25 -15.68 9.34 -1.56
CA GLN A 25 -16.17 9.65 -0.22
C GLN A 25 -15.08 10.27 0.64
N TYR A 26 -13.83 9.81 0.50
CA TYR A 26 -12.72 10.43 1.19
C TYR A 26 -12.38 11.80 0.61
N SER A 27 -12.28 11.90 -0.71
CA SER A 27 -11.80 13.07 -1.44
C SER A 27 -12.78 14.25 -1.41
N PHE A 28 -14.07 13.96 -1.52
CA PHE A 28 -15.11 14.97 -1.73
C PHE A 28 -16.23 14.93 -0.68
N SER A 29 -16.18 13.99 0.27
CA SER A 29 -17.28 13.72 1.21
C SER A 29 -18.61 13.46 0.50
N LYS A 30 -18.55 12.87 -0.70
CA LYS A 30 -19.69 12.50 -1.54
C LYS A 30 -19.43 11.13 -2.14
N SER A 31 -20.47 10.32 -2.28
CA SER A 31 -20.45 9.13 -3.12
C SER A 31 -20.79 9.54 -4.56
N PHE A 32 -20.00 9.09 -5.54
CA PHE A 32 -20.23 9.32 -6.98
C PHE A 32 -20.05 10.78 -7.42
N VAL A 33 -18.81 11.26 -7.45
CA VAL A 33 -18.48 12.48 -8.20
C VAL A 33 -18.18 12.07 -9.64
N ALA A 34 -18.82 12.72 -10.61
CA ALA A 34 -18.53 12.47 -12.02
C ALA A 34 -17.03 12.69 -12.28
N TYR A 35 -16.37 11.68 -12.84
CA TYR A 35 -14.93 11.69 -13.13
C TYR A 35 -14.57 12.86 -14.05
N ASN A 36 -13.73 13.78 -13.56
CA ASN A 36 -13.09 14.82 -14.37
C ASN A 36 -11.61 14.48 -14.52
N PRO A 37 -11.12 14.09 -15.72
CA PRO A 37 -9.72 13.76 -15.95
C PRO A 37 -8.75 14.95 -15.73
N ASP A 38 -9.25 16.18 -15.67
CA ASP A 38 -8.46 17.40 -15.39
C ASP A 38 -8.30 17.71 -13.88
N ASP A 39 -9.05 17.04 -13.00
CA ASP A 39 -8.82 17.14 -11.55
C ASP A 39 -7.58 16.31 -11.21
N SER A 40 -6.41 16.96 -11.29
CA SER A 40 -5.12 16.43 -10.86
C SER A 40 -5.29 15.56 -9.60
N VAL A 41 -4.80 14.32 -9.64
CA VAL A 41 -4.82 13.34 -8.53
C VAL A 41 -4.73 14.09 -7.19
N GLY A 42 -5.88 14.25 -6.53
CA GLY A 42 -6.02 15.22 -5.45
C GLY A 42 -4.99 14.95 -4.36
N MET A 43 -4.20 15.98 -4.00
CA MET A 43 -3.35 15.87 -2.82
C MET A 43 -4.26 16.01 -1.60
N HIS A 44 -4.32 14.96 -0.80
CA HIS A 44 -5.07 14.92 0.45
C HIS A 44 -4.13 15.04 1.64
N GLU A 45 -4.69 15.51 2.75
CA GLU A 45 -3.99 15.59 4.03
C GLU A 45 -4.80 14.83 5.09
N ILE A 46 -4.12 13.98 5.85
CA ILE A 46 -4.72 13.19 6.93
C ILE A 46 -3.92 13.39 8.22
N SER A 47 -4.63 13.62 9.33
CA SER A 47 -3.99 13.74 10.65
C SER A 47 -3.98 12.38 11.36
N ILE A 48 -2.79 11.92 11.75
CA ILE A 48 -2.54 10.63 12.40
C ILE A 48 -1.62 10.84 13.58
N ASP A 49 -2.09 10.52 14.78
CA ASP A 49 -1.33 10.65 16.03
C ASP A 49 -0.72 12.07 16.20
N GLY A 50 -1.48 13.09 15.80
CA GLY A 50 -1.07 14.51 15.85
C GLY A 50 -0.21 14.99 14.67
N ARG A 51 0.11 14.11 13.70
CA ARG A 51 0.96 14.44 12.54
C ARG A 51 0.13 14.58 11.28
N SER A 52 0.43 15.61 10.51
CA SER A 52 -0.20 15.81 9.21
C SER A 52 0.56 15.08 8.10
N VAL A 53 -0.15 14.25 7.33
CA VAL A 53 0.43 13.41 6.27
C VAL A 53 -0.21 13.76 4.94
N LYS A 54 0.62 14.10 3.96
CA LYS A 54 0.18 14.33 2.58
C LYS A 54 0.17 13.03 1.80
N MET A 55 -0.87 12.82 1.00
CA MET A 55 -0.99 11.62 0.17
C MET A 55 -1.78 11.89 -1.11
N THR A 56 -1.55 11.06 -2.12
CA THR A 56 -2.40 10.94 -3.30
C THR A 56 -3.19 9.63 -3.22
N LEU A 57 -4.40 9.62 -3.79
CA LEU A 57 -5.25 8.44 -3.84
C LEU A 57 -5.62 8.12 -5.29
N MET A 58 -5.47 6.86 -5.65
CA MET A 58 -5.75 6.35 -6.98
C MET A 58 -6.72 5.18 -6.92
N ASP A 59 -7.79 5.24 -7.72
CA ASP A 59 -8.68 4.11 -7.98
C ASP A 59 -8.08 3.24 -9.07
N LEU A 60 -7.78 1.98 -8.75
CA LEU A 60 -7.26 1.00 -9.70
C LEU A 60 -8.11 -0.27 -9.66
N SER A 61 -8.74 -0.61 -10.78
CA SER A 61 -9.50 -1.85 -10.93
C SER A 61 -8.61 -3.02 -11.30
N THR A 62 -8.94 -4.23 -10.85
CA THR A 62 -8.27 -5.46 -11.28
C THR A 62 -8.72 -5.95 -12.66
N SER A 63 -9.61 -5.25 -13.36
CA SER A 63 -10.17 -5.70 -14.65
C SER A 63 -9.09 -6.04 -15.69
N PHE A 64 -7.93 -5.37 -15.64
CA PHE A 64 -6.80 -5.67 -16.51
C PHE A 64 -6.16 -7.05 -16.25
N LEU A 65 -6.49 -7.73 -15.14
CA LEU A 65 -6.05 -9.08 -14.81
C LEU A 65 -7.04 -10.15 -15.29
N GLU A 66 -8.21 -9.76 -15.79
CA GLU A 66 -9.20 -10.72 -16.29
C GLU A 66 -8.67 -11.45 -17.53
N PRO A 67 -9.00 -12.74 -17.73
CA PRO A 67 -8.48 -13.53 -18.85
C PRO A 67 -8.75 -12.92 -20.23
N GLU A 68 -9.86 -12.20 -20.37
CA GLU A 68 -10.26 -11.51 -21.60
C GLU A 68 -9.28 -10.39 -21.98
N ASN A 69 -8.61 -9.81 -20.99
CA ASN A 69 -7.62 -8.75 -21.14
C ASN A 69 -6.18 -9.29 -21.11
N ALA A 70 -5.97 -10.60 -20.99
CA ALA A 70 -4.65 -11.22 -20.84
C ALA A 70 -3.72 -11.05 -22.06
N ALA A 71 -4.27 -10.69 -23.22
CA ALA A 71 -3.48 -10.38 -24.41
C ALA A 71 -2.71 -9.05 -24.30
N GLU A 72 -3.15 -8.15 -23.42
CA GLU A 72 -2.51 -6.86 -23.17
C GLU A 72 -1.76 -6.91 -21.83
N TYR A 73 -0.43 -6.99 -21.89
CA TYR A 73 0.35 -6.90 -20.66
C TYR A 73 0.22 -5.49 -20.06
N PRO A 74 -0.25 -5.33 -18.82
CA PRO A 74 -0.63 -4.03 -18.28
C PRO A 74 0.60 -3.32 -17.68
N GLU A 75 1.60 -2.97 -18.51
CA GLU A 75 2.86 -2.31 -18.09
C GLU A 75 2.60 -1.06 -17.24
N TRP A 76 1.58 -0.29 -17.59
CA TRP A 76 1.18 0.92 -16.88
C TRP A 76 0.74 0.61 -15.44
N ALA A 77 -0.05 -0.44 -15.24
CA ALA A 77 -0.55 -0.84 -13.93
C ALA A 77 0.55 -1.49 -13.09
N GLU A 78 1.42 -2.29 -13.71
CA GLU A 78 2.62 -2.78 -13.03
C GLU A 78 3.47 -1.63 -12.51
N LYS A 79 3.73 -0.62 -13.35
CA LYS A 79 4.52 0.56 -12.95
C LYS A 79 3.88 1.30 -11.78
N MET A 80 2.57 1.56 -11.84
CA MET A 80 1.83 2.21 -10.73
C MET A 80 1.93 1.40 -9.44
N LEU A 81 1.64 0.10 -9.52
CA LEU A 81 1.67 -0.80 -8.38
C LEU A 81 3.07 -0.93 -7.81
N LYS A 82 4.11 -0.87 -8.63
CA LYS A 82 5.51 -0.90 -8.20
C LYS A 82 5.95 0.37 -7.48
N GLU A 83 5.44 1.53 -7.88
CA GLU A 83 5.83 2.85 -7.35
C GLU A 83 5.01 3.29 -6.12
N ALA A 84 3.84 2.71 -5.87
CA ALA A 84 3.00 3.08 -4.73
C ALA A 84 3.72 2.92 -3.36
N ASP A 85 3.49 3.82 -2.42
CA ASP A 85 4.01 3.66 -1.05
C ASP A 85 3.10 2.75 -0.20
N GLY A 86 1.81 2.68 -0.56
CA GLY A 86 0.82 1.87 0.15
C GLY A 86 -0.36 1.44 -0.72
N ILE A 87 -0.94 0.28 -0.40
CA ILE A 87 -2.06 -0.32 -1.12
C ILE A 87 -3.21 -0.63 -0.17
N VAL A 88 -4.43 -0.29 -0.57
CA VAL A 88 -5.66 -0.81 0.04
C VAL A 88 -6.19 -1.91 -0.87
N LEU A 89 -6.24 -3.15 -0.38
CA LEU A 89 -6.87 -4.28 -1.06
C LEU A 89 -8.35 -4.30 -0.67
N LEU A 90 -9.23 -3.86 -1.57
CA LEU A 90 -10.66 -3.70 -1.28
C LEU A 90 -11.46 -4.88 -1.85
N TYR A 91 -12.30 -5.48 -1.02
CA TYR A 91 -13.29 -6.50 -1.41
C TYR A 91 -14.67 -6.16 -0.85
N ASN A 92 -15.70 -6.89 -1.26
CA ASN A 92 -17.06 -6.75 -0.74
C ASN A 92 -17.35 -7.89 0.25
N VAL A 93 -17.71 -7.57 1.50
CA VAL A 93 -18.00 -8.57 2.55
C VAL A 93 -19.22 -9.46 2.23
N THR A 94 -20.06 -9.01 1.30
CA THR A 94 -21.22 -9.74 0.79
C THR A 94 -20.93 -10.54 -0.48
N ASN A 95 -19.70 -10.49 -1.01
CA ASN A 95 -19.28 -11.28 -2.17
C ASN A 95 -17.97 -12.04 -1.90
N LEU A 96 -18.08 -13.35 -1.67
CA LEU A 96 -16.95 -14.25 -1.46
C LEU A 96 -15.97 -14.29 -2.64
N GLU A 97 -16.46 -14.26 -3.87
CA GLU A 97 -15.61 -14.27 -5.07
C GLU A 97 -14.65 -13.08 -5.06
N SER A 98 -15.12 -11.92 -4.60
CA SER A 98 -14.27 -10.72 -4.50
C SER A 98 -13.18 -10.81 -3.45
N PHE A 99 -13.43 -11.56 -2.38
CA PHE A 99 -12.39 -11.86 -1.39
C PHE A 99 -11.39 -12.87 -1.95
N GLU A 100 -11.83 -13.95 -2.58
CA GLU A 100 -10.93 -14.95 -3.15
C GLU A 100 -10.06 -14.36 -4.27
N TYR A 101 -10.65 -13.53 -5.13
CA TYR A 101 -9.94 -12.87 -6.21
C TYR A 101 -8.87 -11.91 -5.68
N ILE A 102 -9.23 -11.03 -4.74
CA ILE A 102 -8.26 -10.04 -4.22
C ILE A 102 -7.09 -10.73 -3.50
N THR A 103 -7.35 -11.83 -2.81
CA THR A 103 -6.36 -12.54 -1.99
C THR A 103 -5.48 -13.52 -2.78
N ARG A 104 -6.02 -14.19 -3.81
CA ARG A 104 -5.28 -15.21 -4.58
C ARG A 104 -4.72 -14.70 -5.90
N GLN A 105 -5.36 -13.75 -6.57
CA GLN A 105 -4.95 -13.30 -7.91
C GLN A 105 -4.32 -11.91 -7.87
N ALA A 106 -5.08 -10.94 -7.36
CA ALA A 106 -4.66 -9.55 -7.37
C ALA A 106 -3.46 -9.31 -6.43
N TYR A 107 -3.48 -9.89 -5.22
CA TYR A 107 -2.35 -9.81 -4.30
C TYR A 107 -1.09 -10.48 -4.86
N ASP A 108 -1.22 -11.66 -5.48
CA ASP A 108 -0.11 -12.35 -6.12
C ASP A 108 0.48 -11.56 -7.29
N PHE A 109 -0.35 -10.86 -8.06
CA PHE A 109 0.12 -9.93 -9.09
C PHE A 109 0.87 -8.75 -8.49
N LEU A 110 0.28 -8.05 -7.50
CA LEU A 110 0.91 -6.96 -6.77
C LEU A 110 2.27 -7.39 -6.20
N TRP A 111 2.34 -8.58 -5.61
CA TRP A 111 3.56 -9.12 -5.04
C TRP A 111 4.66 -9.33 -6.09
N ARG A 112 4.30 -9.74 -7.31
CA ARG A 112 5.24 -9.86 -8.44
C ARG A 112 5.74 -8.50 -8.92
N CYS A 113 4.88 -7.49 -9.02
CA CYS A 113 5.27 -6.12 -9.41
C CYS A 113 6.31 -5.51 -8.46
N ARG A 114 6.36 -5.96 -7.19
CA ARG A 114 7.22 -5.44 -6.13
C ARG A 114 8.59 -6.09 -6.02
N ARG A 115 8.93 -7.02 -6.91
CA ARG A 115 10.30 -7.55 -6.99
C ARG A 115 11.26 -6.42 -7.37
N LEU A 116 12.27 -6.15 -6.54
CA LEU A 116 13.39 -5.33 -7.02
C LEU A 116 14.07 -6.18 -8.09
N GLY A 117 14.26 -5.62 -9.29
CA GLY A 117 15.01 -6.31 -10.33
C GLY A 117 16.33 -6.81 -9.76
N LYS A 118 16.79 -8.00 -10.18
CA LYS A 118 18.03 -8.66 -9.69
C LYS A 118 19.18 -7.65 -9.57
N LYS A 119 19.42 -7.08 -8.39
CA LYS A 119 20.69 -6.42 -8.11
C LYS A 119 21.65 -7.52 -7.70
N THR A 120 22.49 -7.94 -8.64
CA THR A 120 23.67 -8.74 -8.34
C THR A 120 24.66 -7.83 -7.61
N VAL A 121 24.58 -7.78 -6.30
CA VAL A 121 25.75 -7.43 -5.47
C VAL A 121 26.32 -8.77 -5.01
N ASP A 122 27.54 -9.07 -5.45
CA ASP A 122 28.33 -10.25 -5.08
C ASP A 122 27.75 -11.63 -5.46
N GLY A 123 27.01 -11.75 -6.56
CA GLY A 123 26.63 -13.06 -7.13
C GLY A 123 25.65 -13.88 -6.29
N VAL A 124 25.19 -13.34 -5.16
CA VAL A 124 24.11 -13.91 -4.34
C VAL A 124 22.78 -13.33 -4.85
N PRO A 125 21.85 -14.14 -5.38
CA PRO A 125 20.53 -13.66 -5.73
C PRO A 125 19.76 -13.30 -4.44
N GLY A 126 19.84 -12.04 -4.04
CA GLY A 126 18.98 -11.47 -3.01
C GLY A 126 17.62 -11.17 -3.61
N ASP A 127 16.57 -11.87 -3.15
CA ASP A 127 15.16 -11.55 -3.42
C ASP A 127 14.74 -10.37 -2.54
N GLU A 128 15.47 -9.25 -2.66
CA GLU A 128 15.07 -8.02 -1.98
C GLU A 128 13.80 -7.51 -2.66
N ARG A 129 12.73 -7.38 -1.88
CA ARG A 129 11.45 -6.86 -2.37
C ARG A 129 11.25 -5.47 -1.80
N GLN A 130 10.68 -4.57 -2.60
CA GLN A 130 10.37 -3.24 -2.10
C GLN A 130 9.26 -3.37 -1.07
N SER A 131 9.57 -3.01 0.17
CA SER A 131 8.58 -3.00 1.25
C SER A 131 7.53 -1.91 0.98
N PHE A 132 6.26 -2.24 1.12
CA PHE A 132 5.14 -1.33 0.92
C PHE A 132 4.08 -1.55 2.00
N GLY A 133 3.37 -0.50 2.41
CA GLY A 133 2.27 -0.64 3.35
C GLY A 133 1.07 -1.31 2.66
N CYS A 134 0.37 -2.19 3.35
CA CYS A 134 -0.85 -2.81 2.83
C CYS A 134 -1.93 -2.82 3.91
N VAL A 135 -3.20 -2.76 3.50
CA VAL A 135 -4.37 -3.02 4.34
C VAL A 135 -5.38 -3.81 3.51
N LEU A 136 -5.96 -4.86 4.10
CA LEU A 136 -7.13 -5.53 3.53
C LEU A 136 -8.40 -4.84 4.04
N ALA A 137 -9.28 -4.42 3.15
CA ALA A 137 -10.48 -3.68 3.48
C ALA A 137 -11.74 -4.41 2.97
N GLY A 138 -12.58 -4.88 3.90
CA GLY A 138 -13.90 -5.43 3.60
C GLY A 138 -14.94 -4.32 3.55
N ASN A 139 -15.41 -3.97 2.35
CA ASN A 139 -16.38 -2.92 2.14
C ASN A 139 -17.84 -3.44 2.17
N LYS A 140 -18.79 -2.51 2.25
CA LYS A 140 -20.25 -2.70 2.28
C LYS A 140 -20.76 -3.32 3.58
N LEU A 141 -20.11 -2.98 4.70
CA LEU A 141 -20.52 -3.43 6.04
C LEU A 141 -21.96 -2.99 6.40
N ASP A 142 -22.44 -1.90 5.81
CA ASP A 142 -23.83 -1.44 5.94
C ASP A 142 -24.86 -2.48 5.46
N LEU A 143 -24.54 -3.27 4.43
CA LEU A 143 -25.43 -4.33 3.94
C LEU A 143 -25.54 -5.48 4.94
N VAL A 144 -24.45 -5.84 5.60
CA VAL A 144 -24.43 -6.87 6.66
C VAL A 144 -25.16 -6.39 7.90
N ASN A 145 -24.98 -5.13 8.28
CA ASN A 145 -25.69 -4.53 9.42
C ASN A 145 -27.21 -4.43 9.16
N ALA A 146 -27.62 -4.24 7.90
CA ALA A 146 -29.03 -4.23 7.52
C ALA A 146 -29.62 -5.64 7.42
N LYS A 147 -28.83 -6.62 6.98
CA LYS A 147 -29.22 -8.02 6.76
C LYS A 147 -28.08 -8.94 7.15
N SER A 148 -28.19 -9.57 8.32
CA SER A 148 -27.11 -10.40 8.88
C SER A 148 -26.73 -11.60 8.00
N ASP A 149 -27.67 -12.11 7.20
CA ASP A 149 -27.49 -13.21 6.25
C ASP A 149 -26.81 -12.79 4.94
N ALA A 150 -26.60 -11.49 4.70
CA ALA A 150 -25.91 -11.00 3.50
C ALA A 150 -24.40 -11.23 3.55
N ARG A 151 -23.82 -11.54 4.71
CA ARG A 151 -22.38 -11.80 4.85
C ARG A 151 -22.02 -13.12 4.19
N THR A 152 -21.03 -13.08 3.30
CA THR A 152 -20.45 -14.27 2.67
C THR A 152 -18.97 -14.44 2.98
N VAL A 153 -18.30 -13.39 3.47
CA VAL A 153 -16.92 -13.43 3.94
C VAL A 153 -16.89 -13.29 5.45
N ASP A 154 -16.36 -14.29 6.13
CA ASP A 154 -16.17 -14.25 7.57
C ASP A 154 -15.06 -13.27 7.96
N GLN A 155 -15.28 -12.51 9.03
CA GLN A 155 -14.34 -11.49 9.46
C GLN A 155 -13.01 -12.11 9.93
N PHE A 156 -13.08 -13.23 10.67
CA PHE A 156 -11.89 -13.91 11.17
C PHE A 156 -11.06 -14.49 10.03
N LEU A 157 -11.69 -15.03 8.99
CA LEU A 157 -11.00 -15.46 7.77
C LEU A 157 -10.18 -14.32 7.12
N ALA A 158 -10.77 -13.13 6.99
CA ALA A 158 -10.10 -11.98 6.42
C ALA A 158 -8.97 -11.43 7.31
N GLU A 159 -9.18 -11.42 8.63
CA GLU A 159 -8.16 -11.05 9.62
C GLU A 159 -6.97 -12.01 9.63
N ASP A 160 -7.22 -13.32 9.66
CA ASP A 160 -6.19 -14.35 9.63
C ASP A 160 -5.36 -14.25 8.34
N TRP A 161 -6.02 -14.15 7.19
CA TRP A 161 -5.31 -13.98 5.92
C TRP A 161 -4.42 -12.73 5.93
N ALA A 162 -4.95 -11.56 6.30
CA ALA A 162 -4.16 -10.33 6.35
C ALA A 162 -2.97 -10.43 7.32
N TYR A 163 -3.19 -11.08 8.47
CA TYR A 163 -2.14 -11.33 9.46
C TYR A 163 -1.02 -12.20 8.90
N THR A 164 -1.33 -13.27 8.17
CA THR A 164 -0.31 -14.13 7.51
C THR A 164 0.54 -13.37 6.49
N GLN A 165 -0.02 -12.33 5.87
CA GLN A 165 0.70 -11.45 4.94
C GLN A 165 1.47 -10.32 5.63
N GLY A 166 1.34 -10.18 6.95
CA GLY A 166 2.08 -9.20 7.75
C GLY A 166 1.43 -7.81 7.84
N PHE A 167 0.16 -7.68 7.45
CA PHE A 167 -0.61 -6.45 7.58
C PHE A 167 -1.94 -6.68 8.30
N ARG A 168 -2.78 -5.65 8.40
CA ARG A 168 -4.06 -5.70 9.12
C ARG A 168 -5.23 -5.66 8.14
N SER A 169 -6.33 -6.27 8.53
CA SER A 169 -7.63 -6.08 7.88
C SER A 169 -8.48 -5.07 8.64
N ILE A 170 -9.49 -4.53 7.96
CA ILE A 170 -10.54 -3.69 8.52
C ILE A 170 -11.82 -3.89 7.71
N GLU A 171 -12.97 -3.89 8.36
CA GLU A 171 -14.26 -3.78 7.68
C GLU A 171 -14.78 -2.34 7.74
N LEU A 172 -15.39 -1.88 6.65
CA LEU A 172 -15.81 -0.49 6.51
C LEU A 172 -17.05 -0.33 5.64
N ASN A 173 -17.65 0.85 5.74
CA ASN A 173 -18.68 1.33 4.83
C ASN A 173 -18.13 2.56 4.07
N SER A 174 -17.90 2.42 2.77
CA SER A 174 -17.45 3.52 1.90
C SER A 174 -18.48 4.64 1.71
N LEU A 175 -19.72 4.50 2.16
CA LEU A 175 -20.72 5.57 2.18
C LEU A 175 -20.51 6.54 3.36
N ALA A 176 -19.77 6.11 4.39
CA ALA A 176 -19.42 6.95 5.53
C ALA A 176 -17.93 7.32 5.44
N ARG A 177 -17.60 8.62 5.50
CA ARG A 177 -16.21 9.09 5.36
C ARG A 177 -15.24 8.46 6.39
N SER A 178 -15.76 8.14 7.57
CA SER A 178 -15.00 7.45 8.62
C SER A 178 -14.48 6.09 8.19
N GLY A 179 -15.13 5.39 7.25
CA GLY A 179 -14.68 4.10 6.74
C GLY A 179 -13.35 4.22 5.99
N PRO A 180 -13.31 4.92 4.85
CA PRO A 180 -12.08 5.18 4.11
C PRO A 180 -10.99 5.84 4.95
N GLU A 181 -11.35 6.81 5.80
CA GLU A 181 -10.38 7.47 6.68
C GLU A 181 -9.68 6.48 7.61
N GLN A 182 -10.41 5.58 8.28
CA GLN A 182 -9.81 4.59 9.17
C GLN A 182 -8.87 3.63 8.43
N ALA A 183 -9.26 3.18 7.24
CA ALA A 183 -8.40 2.33 6.41
C ALA A 183 -7.10 3.04 6.01
N LEU A 184 -7.18 4.33 5.64
CA LEU A 184 -6.00 5.13 5.28
C LEU A 184 -5.11 5.40 6.49
N LYS A 185 -5.67 5.67 7.67
CA LYS A 185 -4.88 5.80 8.91
C LYS A 185 -4.12 4.52 9.22
N LEU A 186 -4.78 3.37 9.04
CA LEU A 186 -4.17 2.06 9.26
C LEU A 186 -3.07 1.78 8.23
N LEU A 187 -3.28 2.14 6.97
CA LEU A 187 -2.30 2.02 5.91
C LEU A 187 -1.03 2.84 6.20
N VAL A 188 -1.18 4.11 6.56
CA VAL A 188 -0.04 4.98 6.93
C VAL A 188 0.74 4.40 8.11
N LYS A 189 0.04 3.88 9.13
CA LYS A 189 0.72 3.21 10.26
C LYS A 189 1.51 1.98 9.81
N ASN A 190 1.00 1.20 8.86
CA ASN A 190 1.72 0.07 8.29
C ASN A 190 2.95 0.53 7.48
N VAL A 191 2.85 1.61 6.70
CA VAL A 191 3.99 2.22 6.00
C VAL A 191 5.07 2.66 7.00
N TRP A 192 4.70 3.40 8.04
CA TRP A 192 5.66 3.86 9.06
C TRP A 192 6.36 2.71 9.78
N LYS A 193 5.63 1.63 10.10
CA LYS A 193 6.22 0.43 10.70
C LYS A 193 7.29 -0.16 9.78
N LEU A 194 7.03 -0.24 8.48
CA LEU A 194 7.97 -0.78 7.50
C LEU A 194 9.18 0.13 7.29
N GLU A 195 8.98 1.45 7.23
CA GLU A 195 10.08 2.42 7.17
C GLU A 195 11.00 2.30 8.39
N GLN A 196 10.43 2.15 9.59
CA GLN A 196 11.21 1.95 10.82
C GLN A 196 12.01 0.64 10.79
N LEU A 197 11.39 -0.47 10.38
CA LEU A 197 12.06 -1.76 10.26
C LEU A 197 13.19 -1.72 9.22
N GLY A 198 12.98 -1.04 8.09
CA GLY A 198 14.01 -0.83 7.08
C GLY A 198 15.20 -0.05 7.62
N LEU A 199 14.94 1.02 8.37
CA LEU A 199 15.98 1.82 9.02
C LEU A 199 16.77 1.02 10.08
N MET A 200 16.11 0.14 10.84
CA MET A 200 16.77 -0.71 11.83
C MET A 200 17.74 -1.71 11.17
N LYS A 201 17.25 -2.48 10.17
CA LYS A 201 18.08 -3.44 9.42
C LYS A 201 19.31 -2.78 8.79
N LEU A 202 19.14 -1.56 8.27
CA LEU A 202 20.22 -0.84 7.64
C LEU A 202 21.29 -0.37 8.64
N LYS A 203 20.89 0.02 9.86
CA LYS A 203 21.84 0.37 10.93
C LYS A 203 22.64 -0.84 11.39
N GLU A 204 22.00 -2.01 11.51
CA GLU A 204 22.65 -3.27 11.86
C GLU A 204 23.70 -3.67 10.81
N ASN A 205 23.36 -3.58 9.52
CA ASN A 205 24.30 -3.87 8.42
C ASN A 205 25.53 -2.94 8.44
N VAL A 206 25.33 -1.66 8.74
CA VAL A 206 26.43 -0.68 8.84
C VAL A 206 27.33 -0.98 10.04
N GLN A 207 26.79 -1.40 11.17
CA GLN A 207 27.57 -1.78 12.35
C GLN A 207 28.39 -3.06 12.11
N GLN A 208 27.78 -4.07 11.49
CA GLN A 208 28.48 -5.31 11.13
C GLN A 208 29.63 -5.07 10.14
N ALA A 209 29.41 -4.27 9.08
CA ALA A 209 30.44 -3.90 8.11
C ALA A 209 31.54 -2.95 8.67
N GLY A 210 31.32 -2.36 9.85
CA GLY A 210 32.33 -1.60 10.58
C GLY A 210 33.27 -2.48 11.42
N SER A 211 32.81 -3.68 11.80
CA SER A 211 33.56 -4.63 12.63
C SER A 211 34.44 -5.61 11.82
N THR A 212 34.06 -5.91 10.58
CA THR A 212 34.84 -6.72 9.65
C THR A 212 35.80 -5.84 8.83
N GLY A 213 37.00 -5.61 9.37
CA GLY A 213 38.09 -4.99 8.63
C GLY A 213 38.55 -5.87 7.47
N ALA A 214 38.08 -5.61 6.24
CA ALA A 214 38.64 -6.21 5.03
C ALA A 214 38.74 -5.17 3.90
N LYS A 215 39.94 -5.14 3.31
CA LYS A 215 40.42 -4.18 2.31
C LYS A 215 39.68 -4.34 0.98
N GLY A 216 39.27 -3.20 0.41
CA GLY A 216 39.12 -3.01 -1.04
C GLY A 216 37.78 -3.38 -1.67
N THR A 217 36.77 -2.49 -1.50
CA THR A 217 35.57 -2.23 -2.36
C THR A 217 34.49 -1.44 -1.59
N GLY A 218 34.62 -1.31 -0.26
CA GLY A 218 33.60 -0.74 0.63
C GLY A 218 33.28 0.76 0.51
N SER A 219 33.91 1.52 -0.39
CA SER A 219 33.60 2.96 -0.53
C SER A 219 32.25 3.19 -1.25
N SER A 220 31.96 2.42 -2.30
CA SER A 220 30.74 2.57 -3.09
C SER A 220 29.48 2.13 -2.31
N ILE A 221 29.56 1.00 -1.60
CA ILE A 221 28.46 0.49 -0.75
C ILE A 221 28.17 1.48 0.40
N ARG A 222 29.20 2.03 1.04
CA ARG A 222 29.01 3.03 2.12
C ARG A 222 28.34 4.32 1.62
N LEU A 223 28.55 4.70 0.36
CA LEU A 223 27.92 5.86 -0.26
C LEU A 223 26.44 5.59 -0.59
N THR A 224 26.12 4.47 -1.26
CA THR A 224 24.73 4.11 -1.59
C THR A 224 23.87 3.90 -0.35
N VAL A 225 24.42 3.28 0.69
CA VAL A 225 23.75 3.08 1.98
C VAL A 225 23.55 4.42 2.71
N ARG A 226 24.52 5.35 2.64
CA ARG A 226 24.36 6.71 3.18
C ARG A 226 23.26 7.50 2.46
N ASP A 227 23.15 7.37 1.14
CA ASP A 227 22.14 8.08 0.37
C ASP A 227 20.74 7.49 0.61
N ALA A 228 20.62 6.16 0.73
CA ALA A 228 19.39 5.51 1.15
C ALA A 228 18.97 5.92 2.58
N LEU A 229 19.91 6.01 3.52
CA LEU A 229 19.67 6.56 4.87
C LEU A 229 19.23 8.02 4.81
N ARG A 230 19.81 8.83 3.93
CA ARG A 230 19.43 10.23 3.80
C ARG A 230 18.02 10.37 3.26
N THR A 231 17.60 9.54 2.29
CA THR A 231 16.25 9.61 1.71
C THR A 231 15.17 9.06 2.65
N THR A 232 15.43 7.95 3.32
CA THR A 232 14.48 7.38 4.31
C THR A 232 14.45 8.20 5.60
N ALA A 233 15.59 8.66 6.10
CA ALA A 233 15.63 9.53 7.28
C ALA A 233 15.17 10.96 6.97
N SER A 234 15.27 11.46 5.73
CA SER A 234 14.65 12.74 5.36
C SER A 234 13.13 12.62 5.33
N ARG A 235 12.57 11.55 4.74
CA ARG A 235 11.13 11.26 4.82
C ARG A 235 10.65 11.15 6.27
N TRP A 236 11.39 10.43 7.11
CA TRP A 236 11.03 10.24 8.53
C TRP A 236 11.23 11.49 9.40
N LYS A 237 12.30 12.27 9.20
CA LYS A 237 12.49 13.53 9.94
C LYS A 237 11.49 14.60 9.51
N SER A 238 11.13 14.66 8.23
CA SER A 238 10.06 15.52 7.75
C SER A 238 8.70 15.16 8.37
N SER A 239 8.45 13.89 8.69
CA SER A 239 7.21 13.46 9.37
C SER A 239 7.24 13.65 10.90
N GLN A 240 8.37 14.04 11.51
CA GLN A 240 8.47 14.31 12.95
C GLN A 240 8.43 15.80 13.32
N ILE A 241 8.61 16.72 12.37
CA ILE A 241 8.80 18.16 12.61
C ILE A 241 7.59 19.01 12.13
N SER A 242 6.47 18.37 11.75
CA SER A 242 5.23 19.07 11.33
C SER A 242 4.10 18.79 12.31
#